data_AF-A0ABD5UW47-F1
#
_entry.id   AF-A0ABD5UW47-F1
#
_cell.length_a   1.000
_cell.length_b   1.000
_cell.length_c   1.000
_cell.angle_alpha   90.00
_cell.angle_beta   90.00
_cell.angle_gamma   90.00
#
_symmetry.space_group_name_H-M   'P 1'
#
loop_
_entity.id
_entity.type
_entity.pdbx_description
1 polymer ?
#
loop_
_entity_poly.entity_id
_entity_poly.type
_entity_poly.pdbx_seq_one_letter_code
_entity_poly.pdbx_strand_id
1 'polypeptide(L)'
;MQVVLVGLVGYGLWAGEPKVVTNGTAGLAITFAPAVIDRNYRVAIDPFLAFWITTAVFLHTLGSAGLYSSVGWWDHLTHATSASIIAAIGYILVRAIDAHHDEIVLPRRFFVVFVVSFVLAFGVLWELFEYGLDVVAATTGIEMPLAQHGLDDTVKDLVFNSIGALIVGLWGQAYLTGVGERIAERIADRGSK
;
A
#
# COMPACT_ATOMS: atom_id res chain seq x y z
N MET A 1 -17.75 0.81 0.46
CA MET A 1 -16.50 0.84 1.27
C MET A 1 -16.30 2.21 1.93
N GLN A 2 -16.26 3.32 1.17
CA GLN A 2 -16.12 4.67 1.77
C GLN A 2 -17.18 5.02 2.83
N VAL A 3 -18.46 4.71 2.59
CA VAL A 3 -19.52 4.91 3.60
C VAL A 3 -19.25 4.13 4.88
N VAL A 4 -18.72 2.90 4.76
CA VAL A 4 -18.36 2.08 5.93
C VAL A 4 -17.14 2.67 6.62
N LEU A 5 -16.13 3.16 5.90
CA LEU A 5 -14.97 3.84 6.49
C LEU A 5 -15.41 5.09 7.28
N VAL A 6 -16.31 5.90 6.71
CA VAL A 6 -16.90 7.04 7.44
C VAL A 6 -17.62 6.58 8.70
N GLY A 7 -18.39 5.50 8.60
CA GLY A 7 -19.04 4.88 9.76
C GLY A 7 -18.06 4.39 10.82
N LEU A 8 -16.94 3.77 10.42
CA LEU A 8 -15.89 3.29 11.33
C LEU A 8 -15.13 4.44 12.00
N VAL A 9 -14.86 5.52 11.27
CA VAL A 9 -14.28 6.75 11.86
C VAL A 9 -15.25 7.35 12.86
N GLY A 10 -16.54 7.45 12.52
CA GLY A 10 -17.58 7.92 13.44
C GLY A 10 -17.72 7.04 14.69
N TYR A 11 -17.67 5.71 14.51
CA TYR A 11 -17.63 4.76 15.62
C TYR A 11 -16.39 4.96 16.49
N GLY A 12 -15.20 5.08 15.90
CA GLY A 12 -13.97 5.31 16.64
C GLY A 12 -14.00 6.60 17.45
N LEU A 13 -14.56 7.68 16.90
CA LEU A 13 -14.76 8.94 17.63
C LEU A 13 -15.74 8.79 18.79
N TRP A 14 -16.82 8.04 18.59
CA TRP A 14 -17.83 7.80 19.63
C TRP A 14 -17.33 6.86 20.74
N ALA A 15 -16.60 5.80 20.38
CA ALA A 15 -16.03 4.83 21.30
C ALA A 15 -14.75 5.30 21.98
N GLY A 16 -14.14 6.40 21.50
CA GLY A 16 -12.88 6.91 22.03
C GLY A 16 -11.68 6.05 21.64
N GLU A 17 -11.69 5.46 20.44
CA GLU A 17 -10.69 4.52 19.93
C GLU A 17 -9.75 5.21 18.92
N PRO A 18 -8.59 5.76 19.34
CA PRO A 18 -7.78 6.64 18.50
C PRO A 18 -7.16 5.92 17.30
N LYS A 19 -6.87 4.62 17.45
CA LYS A 19 -6.34 3.76 16.37
C LYS A 19 -7.33 3.64 15.22
N VAL A 20 -8.60 3.41 15.52
CA VAL A 20 -9.68 3.31 14.51
C VAL A 20 -9.86 4.63 13.79
N VAL A 21 -9.86 5.74 14.52
CA VAL A 21 -10.02 7.08 13.95
C VAL A 21 -8.87 7.40 13.00
N THR A 22 -7.63 7.17 13.43
CA THR A 22 -6.44 7.53 12.66
C THR A 22 -6.33 6.67 11.40
N ASN A 23 -6.40 5.35 11.54
CA ASN A 23 -6.29 4.43 10.41
C ASN A 23 -7.49 4.54 9.46
N GLY A 24 -8.70 4.75 9.99
CA GLY A 24 -9.89 4.97 9.18
C GLY A 24 -9.85 6.29 8.41
N THR A 25 -9.34 7.36 9.01
CA THR A 25 -9.18 8.66 8.34
C THR A 25 -8.12 8.59 7.25
N ALA A 26 -6.96 8.01 7.55
CA ALA A 26 -5.89 7.79 6.57
C ALA A 26 -6.38 6.89 5.41
N GLY A 27 -7.05 5.78 5.73
CA GLY A 27 -7.62 4.87 4.75
C GLY A 27 -8.65 5.56 3.86
N LEU A 28 -9.57 6.33 4.46
CA LEU A 28 -10.55 7.14 3.71
C LEU A 28 -9.87 8.12 2.77
N ALA A 29 -8.84 8.85 3.22
CA ALA A 29 -8.07 9.76 2.38
C ALA A 29 -7.44 9.03 1.19
N ILE A 30 -6.83 7.86 1.42
CA ILE A 30 -6.22 7.04 0.35
C ILE A 30 -7.26 6.57 -0.68
N THR A 31 -8.51 6.31 -0.29
CA THR A 31 -9.56 5.94 -1.26
C THR A 31 -9.83 7.03 -2.32
N PHE A 32 -9.47 8.29 -2.04
CA PHE A 32 -9.59 9.38 -3.00
C PHE A 32 -8.36 9.53 -3.91
N ALA A 33 -7.26 8.81 -3.64
CA ALA A 33 -6.04 8.90 -4.43
C ALA A 33 -6.28 8.68 -5.94
N PRO A 34 -7.07 7.68 -6.39
CA PRO A 34 -7.37 7.52 -7.82
C PRO A 34 -8.01 8.75 -8.46
N ALA A 35 -8.97 9.38 -7.77
CA ALA A 35 -9.66 10.58 -8.26
C ALA A 35 -8.74 11.81 -8.27
N VAL A 36 -7.86 11.94 -7.27
CA VAL A 36 -6.84 13.00 -7.22
C VAL A 36 -5.83 12.82 -8.35
N ILE A 37 -5.38 11.58 -8.62
CA ILE A 37 -4.44 11.27 -9.70
C ILE A 37 -5.07 11.62 -11.06
N ASP A 38 -6.32 11.22 -11.29
CA ASP A 38 -7.01 11.56 -12.54
C ASP A 38 -7.17 13.08 -12.70
N ARG A 39 -7.68 13.77 -11.68
CA ARG A 39 -7.84 15.23 -11.71
C ARG A 39 -6.52 15.96 -11.96
N ASN A 40 -5.47 15.58 -11.24
CA ASN A 40 -4.22 16.34 -11.24
C ASN A 40 -3.31 15.95 -12.39
N TYR A 41 -3.28 14.69 -12.82
CA TYR A 41 -2.35 14.18 -13.84
C TYR A 41 -3.04 13.72 -15.13
N ARG A 42 -4.38 13.72 -15.20
CA ARG A 42 -5.18 13.22 -16.34
C ARG A 42 -4.84 11.77 -16.69
N VAL A 43 -4.56 10.99 -15.65
CA VAL A 43 -4.36 9.55 -15.70
C VAL A 43 -5.61 8.91 -15.10
N ALA A 44 -6.48 8.40 -15.95
CA ALA A 44 -7.62 7.62 -15.51
C ALA A 44 -7.12 6.30 -14.89
N ILE A 45 -7.28 6.18 -13.57
CA ILE A 45 -7.03 4.93 -12.86
C ILE A 45 -8.21 4.00 -13.12
N ASP A 46 -7.90 2.80 -13.60
CA ASP A 46 -8.90 1.79 -13.90
C ASP A 46 -9.68 1.37 -12.64
N PRO A 47 -11.00 1.11 -12.73
CA PRO A 47 -11.82 0.76 -11.58
C PRO A 47 -11.33 -0.43 -10.78
N PHE A 48 -10.67 -1.41 -11.42
CA PHE A 48 -10.09 -2.56 -10.70
C PHE A 48 -8.93 -2.13 -9.80
N LEU A 49 -8.02 -1.29 -10.29
CA LEU A 49 -6.91 -0.77 -9.48
C LEU A 49 -7.42 0.12 -8.34
N ALA A 50 -8.44 0.95 -8.59
CA ALA A 50 -9.08 1.76 -7.55
C ALA A 50 -9.74 0.88 -6.48
N PHE A 51 -10.44 -0.19 -6.90
CA PHE A 51 -11.03 -1.18 -6.00
C PHE A 51 -9.97 -1.90 -5.17
N TRP A 52 -8.85 -2.28 -5.78
CA TRP A 52 -7.74 -2.96 -5.11
C TRP A 52 -7.10 -2.07 -4.04
N ILE A 53 -6.78 -0.81 -4.36
CA ILE A 53 -6.26 0.18 -3.39
C ILE A 53 -7.26 0.37 -2.25
N THR A 54 -8.54 0.55 -2.58
CA THR A 54 -9.61 0.74 -1.60
C THR A 54 -9.76 -0.49 -0.70
N THR A 55 -9.58 -1.70 -1.23
CA THR A 55 -9.64 -2.97 -0.47
C THR A 55 -8.52 -3.07 0.53
N ALA A 56 -7.28 -2.76 0.15
CA ALA A 56 -6.14 -2.79 1.06
C ALA A 56 -6.39 -1.91 2.30
N VAL A 57 -6.75 -0.63 2.10
CA VAL A 57 -6.97 0.30 3.22
C VAL A 57 -8.24 0.00 4.02
N PHE A 58 -9.25 -0.56 3.36
CA PHE A 58 -10.48 -0.99 4.01
C PHE A 58 -10.24 -2.15 4.98
N LEU A 59 -9.45 -3.14 4.57
CA LEU A 59 -9.09 -4.28 5.43
C LEU A 59 -8.26 -3.85 6.64
N HIS A 60 -7.27 -2.95 6.47
CA HIS A 60 -6.52 -2.39 7.60
C HIS A 60 -7.43 -1.62 8.59
N THR A 61 -8.40 -0.85 8.07
CA THR A 61 -9.33 -0.12 8.93
C THR A 61 -10.24 -1.06 9.72
N LEU A 62 -10.75 -2.13 9.09
CA LEU A 62 -11.50 -3.18 9.78
C LEU A 62 -10.64 -3.93 10.82
N GLY A 63 -9.36 -4.16 10.49
CA GLY A 63 -8.35 -4.67 11.42
C GLY A 63 -8.29 -3.84 12.69
N SER A 64 -8.13 -2.53 12.51
CA SER A 64 -8.04 -1.55 13.60
C SER A 64 -9.33 -1.49 14.43
N ALA A 65 -10.48 -1.73 13.80
CA ALA A 65 -11.79 -1.80 14.47
C ALA A 65 -12.03 -3.11 15.24
N GLY A 66 -11.03 -3.98 15.36
CA GLY A 66 -11.05 -5.16 16.23
C GLY A 66 -10.70 -6.48 15.55
N LEU A 67 -10.60 -6.53 14.21
CA LEU A 67 -10.28 -7.77 13.51
C LEU A 67 -8.82 -8.23 13.73
N TYR A 68 -7.89 -7.31 14.00
CA TYR A 68 -6.53 -7.69 14.42
C TYR A 68 -6.53 -8.51 15.70
N SER A 69 -7.39 -8.17 16.67
CA SER A 69 -7.48 -8.89 17.93
C SER A 69 -8.33 -10.16 17.90
N SER A 70 -9.28 -10.25 16.95
CA SER A 70 -10.30 -11.32 16.95
C SER A 70 -10.06 -12.39 15.89
N VAL A 71 -9.26 -12.12 14.86
CA VAL A 71 -9.01 -13.03 13.75
C VAL A 71 -7.50 -13.14 13.52
N GLY A 72 -6.89 -14.23 14.00
CA GLY A 72 -5.43 -14.37 14.05
C GLY A 72 -4.67 -14.41 12.71
N TRP A 73 -5.37 -14.49 11.58
CA TRP A 73 -4.77 -14.39 10.23
C TRP A 73 -5.06 -13.04 9.55
N TRP A 74 -5.85 -12.16 10.18
CA TRP A 74 -6.26 -10.90 9.59
C TRP A 74 -5.06 -10.04 9.23
N ASP A 75 -4.10 -9.99 10.14
CA ASP A 75 -2.89 -9.21 9.97
C ASP A 75 -2.10 -9.62 8.73
N HIS A 76 -1.78 -10.90 8.62
CA HIS A 76 -1.18 -11.51 7.45
C HIS A 76 -1.92 -11.20 6.13
N LEU A 77 -3.27 -11.22 6.14
CA LEU A 77 -4.06 -10.85 4.96
C LEU A 77 -3.83 -9.38 4.61
N THR A 78 -3.86 -8.49 5.60
CA THR A 78 -3.68 -7.05 5.37
C THR A 78 -2.30 -6.75 4.82
N HIS A 79 -1.24 -7.37 5.37
CA HIS A 79 0.14 -7.26 4.89
C HIS A 79 0.29 -7.78 3.47
N ALA A 80 -0.18 -8.99 3.17
CA ALA A 80 -0.12 -9.52 1.80
C ALA A 80 -0.89 -8.63 0.80
N THR A 81 -2.05 -8.10 1.19
CA THR A 81 -2.87 -7.26 0.32
C THR A 81 -2.25 -5.89 0.10
N SER A 82 -1.76 -5.21 1.14
CA SER A 82 -1.12 -3.91 1.02
C SER A 82 0.22 -4.02 0.30
N ALA A 83 1.02 -5.04 0.58
CA ALA A 83 2.25 -5.32 -0.14
C ALA A 83 2.03 -5.59 -1.63
N SER A 84 0.90 -6.19 -2.01
CA SER A 84 0.55 -6.35 -3.43
C SER A 84 0.28 -5.01 -4.13
N ILE A 85 -0.24 -4.00 -3.41
CA ILE A 85 -0.35 -2.62 -3.94
C ILE A 85 1.03 -1.98 -4.07
N ILE A 86 1.90 -2.11 -3.06
CA ILE A 86 3.28 -1.63 -3.12
C ILE A 86 4.05 -2.29 -4.27
N ALA A 87 3.82 -3.59 -4.50
CA ALA A 87 4.36 -4.33 -5.63
C ALA A 87 3.89 -3.75 -6.97
N ALA A 88 2.60 -3.42 -7.08
CA ALA A 88 2.05 -2.81 -8.28
C ALA A 88 2.62 -1.42 -8.54
N ILE A 89 2.81 -0.61 -7.50
CA ILE A 89 3.48 0.69 -7.58
C ILE A 89 4.93 0.53 -8.04
N GLY A 90 5.70 -0.36 -7.40
CA GLY A 90 7.08 -0.65 -7.78
C GLY A 90 7.19 -1.11 -9.23
N TYR A 91 6.27 -1.98 -9.66
CA TYR A 91 6.18 -2.42 -11.05
C TYR A 91 5.93 -1.25 -12.02
N ILE A 92 4.93 -0.41 -11.73
CA ILE A 92 4.60 0.76 -12.56
C ILE A 92 5.80 1.71 -12.67
N LEU A 93 6.48 1.98 -11.55
CA LEU A 93 7.65 2.87 -11.52
C LEU A 93 8.78 2.34 -12.40
N VAL A 94 9.16 1.07 -12.22
CA VAL A 94 10.29 0.50 -12.97
C VAL A 94 9.96 0.35 -14.47
N ARG A 95 8.71 0.04 -14.81
CA ARG A 95 8.26 0.00 -16.22
C ARG A 95 8.23 1.38 -16.85
N ALA A 96 7.84 2.42 -16.10
CA ALA A 96 7.89 3.79 -16.60
C ALA A 96 9.33 4.22 -16.92
N ILE A 97 10.31 3.81 -16.11
CA ILE A 97 11.73 4.08 -16.36
C ILE A 97 12.21 3.31 -17.61
N ASP A 98 11.95 2.00 -17.66
CA ASP A 98 12.30 1.12 -18.79
C ASP A 98 11.69 1.58 -20.13
N ALA A 99 10.48 2.17 -20.10
CA ALA A 99 9.80 2.68 -21.30
C ALA A 99 10.31 4.05 -21.80
N HIS A 100 10.96 4.84 -20.95
CA HIS A 100 11.43 6.20 -21.30
C HIS A 100 12.95 6.31 -21.45
N HIS A 101 13.70 5.24 -21.14
CA HIS A 101 15.14 5.22 -21.24
C HIS A 101 15.59 4.03 -22.09
N ASP A 102 15.93 4.27 -23.36
CA ASP A 102 16.35 3.22 -24.31
C ASP A 102 17.60 2.43 -23.85
N GLU A 103 18.39 3.00 -22.94
CA GLU A 103 19.57 2.35 -22.34
C GLU A 103 19.21 1.36 -21.22
N ILE A 104 17.99 1.44 -20.68
CA ILE A 104 17.51 0.60 -19.59
C ILE A 104 16.56 -0.43 -20.18
N VAL A 105 16.99 -1.70 -20.17
CA VAL A 105 16.14 -2.83 -20.58
C VAL A 105 16.07 -3.84 -19.45
N LEU A 106 14.87 -4.02 -18.90
CA LEU A 106 14.60 -4.98 -17.84
C LEU A 106 13.96 -6.25 -18.42
N PRO A 107 14.62 -7.42 -18.31
CA PRO A 107 14.02 -8.67 -18.75
C PRO A 107 12.81 -9.04 -17.88
N ARG A 108 11.78 -9.64 -18.50
CA ARG A 108 10.55 -10.12 -17.83
C ARG A 108 10.81 -10.88 -16.53
N ARG A 109 11.86 -11.71 -16.51
CA ARG A 109 12.29 -12.54 -15.37
C ARG A 109 12.91 -11.71 -14.25
N PHE A 110 13.65 -10.65 -14.59
CA PHE A 110 14.28 -9.78 -13.61
C PHE A 110 13.26 -8.89 -12.89
N PHE A 111 12.15 -8.52 -13.54
CA PHE A 111 11.08 -7.76 -12.88
C PHE A 111 10.52 -8.44 -11.63
N VAL A 112 10.40 -9.78 -11.62
CA VAL A 112 9.91 -10.50 -10.43
C VAL A 112 10.87 -10.28 -9.26
N VAL A 113 12.18 -10.40 -9.51
CA VAL A 113 13.22 -10.16 -8.51
C VAL A 113 13.20 -8.71 -8.05
N PHE A 114 13.07 -7.75 -8.97
CA PHE A 114 12.97 -6.33 -8.65
C PHE A 114 11.76 -6.04 -7.76
N VAL A 115 10.56 -6.50 -8.14
CA VAL A 115 9.32 -6.23 -7.39
C VAL A 115 9.38 -6.82 -6.00
N VAL A 116 9.87 -8.06 -5.85
CA VAL A 116 10.05 -8.68 -4.53
C VAL A 116 11.06 -7.90 -3.69
N SER A 117 12.19 -7.52 -4.27
CA SER A 117 13.21 -6.72 -3.57
C SER A 117 12.69 -5.34 -3.17
N PHE A 118 11.93 -4.70 -4.04
CA PHE A 118 11.31 -3.39 -3.80
C PHE A 118 10.30 -3.44 -2.65
N VAL A 119 9.43 -4.46 -2.63
CA VAL A 119 8.46 -4.65 -1.56
C VAL A 119 9.16 -4.98 -0.24
N LEU A 120 10.19 -5.83 -0.24
CA LEU A 120 10.96 -6.13 0.96
C LEU A 120 11.68 -4.88 1.50
N ALA A 121 12.27 -4.07 0.63
CA ALA A 121 12.90 -2.81 1.03
C ALA A 121 11.86 -1.85 1.63
N PHE A 122 10.69 -1.73 1.02
CA PHE A 122 9.59 -0.94 1.59
C PHE A 122 9.11 -1.52 2.92
N GLY A 123 9.02 -2.85 3.04
CA GLY A 123 8.66 -3.54 4.28
C GLY A 123 9.63 -3.18 5.41
N VAL A 124 10.94 -3.21 5.17
CA VAL A 124 11.93 -2.76 6.16
C VAL A 124 11.71 -1.30 6.56
N LEU A 125 11.41 -0.40 5.62
CA LEU A 125 11.10 0.99 5.94
C LEU A 125 9.82 1.13 6.79
N TRP A 126 8.83 0.27 6.55
CA TRP A 126 7.60 0.23 7.31
C TRP A 126 7.84 -0.21 8.77
N GLU A 127 8.58 -1.29 8.98
CA GLU A 127 8.97 -1.77 10.32
C GLU A 127 9.76 -0.71 11.11
N LEU A 128 10.68 -0.01 10.42
CA LEU A 128 11.43 1.09 11.01
C LEU A 128 10.54 2.28 11.37
N PHE A 129 9.50 2.54 10.59
CA PHE A 129 8.51 3.57 10.88
C PHE A 129 7.69 3.22 12.12
N GLU A 130 7.20 1.98 12.24
CA GLU A 130 6.48 1.50 13.43
C GLU A 130 7.36 1.54 14.69
N TYR A 131 8.60 1.06 14.59
CA TYR A 131 9.58 1.21 15.66
C TYR A 131 9.80 2.68 16.06
N GLY A 132 9.89 3.58 15.08
CA GLY A 132 10.00 5.01 15.32
C GLY A 132 8.80 5.59 16.08
N LEU A 133 7.59 5.15 15.74
CA LEU A 133 6.37 5.52 16.47
C LEU A 133 6.41 5.00 17.91
N ASP A 134 6.87 3.78 18.15
CA ASP A 134 7.01 3.25 19.52
C ASP A 134 7.99 4.07 20.36
N VAL A 135 9.11 4.53 19.77
CA VAL A 135 10.06 5.42 20.44
C VAL A 135 9.41 6.76 20.79
N VAL A 136 8.62 7.34 19.88
CA VAL A 136 7.86 8.57 20.15
C VAL A 136 6.82 8.34 21.25
N ALA A 137 6.10 7.22 21.21
CA ALA A 137 5.11 6.87 22.23
C ALA A 137 5.75 6.73 23.61
N ALA A 138 6.89 6.04 23.70
CA ALA A 138 7.62 5.84 24.94
C ALA A 138 8.19 7.15 25.52
N THR A 139 8.58 8.09 24.67
CA THR A 139 9.17 9.37 25.11
C THR A 139 8.12 10.43 25.44
N THR A 140 6.98 10.42 24.77
CA THR A 140 5.93 11.45 24.92
C THR A 140 4.75 10.99 25.79
N GLY A 141 4.59 9.68 25.99
CA GLY A 141 3.42 9.08 26.64
C GLY A 141 2.16 9.11 25.77
N ILE A 142 2.25 9.54 24.50
CA ILE A 142 1.13 9.56 23.56
C ILE A 142 1.00 8.18 22.93
N GLU A 143 -0.19 7.58 23.00
CA GLU A 143 -0.45 6.32 22.29
C GLU A 143 -0.38 6.55 20.77
N MET A 144 0.47 5.76 20.11
CA MET A 144 0.59 5.80 18.66
C MET A 144 -0.40 4.85 17.98
N PRO A 145 -0.93 5.25 16.80
CA PRO A 145 -1.96 4.49 16.09
C PRO A 145 -1.45 3.16 15.52
N LEU A 146 -0.15 3.09 15.24
CA LEU A 146 0.60 1.94 14.76
C LEU A 146 1.72 1.66 15.75
N ALA A 147 2.04 0.40 15.96
CA ALA A 147 3.03 -0.04 16.92
C ALA A 147 3.69 -1.33 16.43
N GLN A 148 4.95 -1.53 16.81
CA GLN A 148 5.65 -2.75 16.50
C GLN A 148 5.27 -3.84 17.53
N HIS A 149 4.95 -5.06 17.08
CA HIS A 149 4.43 -6.15 17.92
C HIS A 149 5.44 -7.26 18.27
N GLY A 150 6.70 -7.06 17.95
CA GLY A 150 7.85 -7.93 18.22
C GLY A 150 8.51 -8.46 16.95
N LEU A 151 9.66 -9.12 17.13
CA LEU A 151 10.44 -9.70 16.03
C LEU A 151 9.66 -10.77 15.26
N ASP A 152 8.90 -11.61 15.97
CA ASP A 152 8.11 -12.68 15.35
C ASP A 152 7.02 -12.14 14.41
N ASP A 153 6.51 -10.93 14.71
CA ASP A 153 5.53 -10.23 13.90
C ASP A 153 6.20 -9.66 12.64
N THR A 154 7.27 -8.88 12.81
CA THR A 154 8.09 -8.36 11.71
C THR A 154 8.49 -9.44 10.70
N VAL A 155 8.92 -10.61 11.19
CA VAL A 155 9.32 -11.71 10.30
C VAL A 155 8.12 -12.23 9.51
N LYS A 156 6.94 -12.36 10.13
CA LYS A 156 5.72 -12.79 9.43
C LYS A 156 5.29 -11.73 8.43
N ASP A 157 5.37 -10.46 8.78
CA ASP A 157 5.01 -9.34 7.91
C ASP A 157 5.86 -9.35 6.65
N LEU A 158 7.19 -9.48 6.78
CA LEU A 158 8.08 -9.61 5.63
C LEU A 158 7.78 -10.86 4.78
N VAL A 159 7.36 -11.97 5.40
CA VAL A 159 6.94 -13.19 4.68
C VAL A 159 5.65 -12.94 3.90
N PHE A 160 4.60 -12.38 4.50
CA PHE A 160 3.34 -12.12 3.83
C PHE A 160 3.46 -11.01 2.78
N ASN A 161 4.32 -10.02 3.04
CA ASN A 161 4.70 -9.01 2.06
C ASN A 161 5.36 -9.66 0.84
N SER A 162 6.25 -10.64 1.06
CA SER A 162 6.88 -11.40 -0.03
C SER A 162 5.86 -12.21 -0.84
N ILE A 163 4.85 -12.81 -0.19
CA ILE A 163 3.78 -13.53 -0.88
C ILE A 163 2.99 -12.58 -1.77
N GLY A 164 2.57 -11.42 -1.25
CA GLY A 164 1.89 -10.38 -2.03
C GLY A 164 2.74 -9.92 -3.22
N ALA A 165 4.03 -9.69 -3.00
CA ALA A 165 4.97 -9.30 -4.05
C ALA A 165 5.15 -10.37 -5.13
N LEU A 166 5.25 -11.65 -4.76
CA LEU A 166 5.38 -12.75 -5.69
C LEU A 166 4.13 -12.91 -6.55
N ILE A 167 2.94 -12.76 -5.97
CA ILE A 167 1.68 -12.81 -6.72
C ILE A 167 1.68 -11.74 -7.81
N VAL A 168 2.03 -10.50 -7.46
CA VAL A 168 2.07 -9.40 -8.43
C VAL A 168 3.22 -9.54 -9.42
N GLY A 169 4.40 -9.97 -8.97
CA GLY A 169 5.55 -10.17 -9.83
C GLY A 169 5.29 -11.23 -10.92
N LEU A 170 4.61 -12.33 -10.57
CA LEU A 170 4.34 -13.44 -11.49
C LEU A 170 3.12 -13.17 -12.40
N TRP A 171 2.03 -12.63 -11.85
CA TRP A 171 0.75 -12.50 -12.58
C TRP A 171 0.33 -11.05 -12.88
N GLY A 172 0.78 -10.09 -12.08
CA GLY A 172 0.40 -8.67 -12.22
C GLY A 172 0.92 -8.02 -13.49
N GLN A 173 2.00 -8.54 -14.08
CA GLN A 173 2.62 -7.99 -15.29
C GLN A 173 1.62 -7.84 -16.45
N ALA A 174 0.72 -8.81 -16.66
CA ALA A 174 -0.21 -8.78 -17.79
C ALA A 174 -1.15 -7.56 -17.77
N TYR A 175 -1.55 -7.12 -16.58
CA TYR A 175 -2.44 -5.97 -16.39
C TYR A 175 -1.66 -4.67 -16.19
N LEU A 176 -0.60 -4.70 -15.38
CA LEU A 176 0.10 -3.50 -14.95
C LEU A 176 1.00 -2.88 -16.02
N THR A 177 1.48 -3.63 -17.03
CA THR A 177 2.30 -3.07 -18.12
C THR A 177 1.60 -1.90 -18.79
N GLY A 178 0.35 -2.11 -19.22
CA GLY A 178 -0.41 -1.08 -19.92
C GLY A 178 -0.81 0.09 -19.01
N VAL A 179 -0.99 -0.15 -17.70
CA VAL A 179 -1.21 0.93 -16.73
C VAL A 179 0.06 1.79 -16.61
N GLY A 180 1.23 1.15 -16.51
CA GLY A 180 2.51 1.82 -16.40
C GLY A 180 2.82 2.70 -17.61
N GLU A 181 2.64 2.17 -18.82
CA GLU A 181 2.86 2.91 -20.08
C GLU A 181 2.00 4.18 -20.17
N ARG A 182 0.70 4.09 -19.86
CA ARG A 182 -0.21 5.25 -19.87
C ARG A 182 0.18 6.32 -18.84
N ILE A 183 0.63 5.91 -17.66
CA ILE A 183 1.10 6.84 -16.62
C ILE A 183 2.36 7.55 -17.10
N ALA A 184 3.30 6.78 -17.63
CA ALA A 184 4.60 7.26 -18.08
C ALA A 184 4.45 8.29 -19.21
N GLU A 185 3.67 7.97 -20.26
CA GLU A 185 3.35 8.87 -21.38
C GLU A 185 2.76 10.20 -20.91
N ARG A 186 1.80 10.17 -19.97
CA ARG A 186 1.14 11.38 -19.44
C ARG A 186 2.08 12.28 -18.63
N ILE A 187 3.04 11.69 -17.93
CA ILE A 187 4.05 12.43 -17.18
C ILE A 187 5.04 13.09 -18.17
N ALA A 188 5.49 12.35 -19.18
CA ALA A 188 6.39 12.87 -20.22
C ALA A 188 5.78 14.05 -21.01
N ASP A 189 4.51 13.94 -21.41
CA ASP A 189 3.76 15.00 -22.12
C ASP A 189 3.71 16.34 -21.36
N ARG A 190 3.82 16.30 -20.03
CA ARG A 190 3.82 17.49 -19.18
C ARG A 190 5.20 18.10 -18.98
N GLY A 191 6.26 17.28 -18.96
CA GLY A 191 7.64 17.77 -18.84
C GLY A 191 8.14 18.48 -20.11
N SER A 192 7.46 18.29 -21.24
CA SER A 192 7.78 18.93 -22.52
C SER A 192 7.10 20.30 -22.74
N LYS A 193 6.37 20.83 -21.75
CA LYS A 193 5.75 22.17 -21.79
C LYS A 193 6.39 23.11 -20.79
#